data_AF-A0A931RTM2-F1
#
_entry.id   AF-A0A931RTM2-F1
#
_cell.length_a   1.000
_cell.length_b   1.000
_cell.length_c   1.000
_cell.angle_alpha   90.00
_cell.angle_beta   90.00
_cell.angle_gamma   90.00
#
_symmetry.space_group_name_H-M   'P 1'
#
loop_
_entity.id
_entity.type
_entity.pdbx_description
1 polymer ?
#
loop_
_entity_poly.entity_id
_entity_poly.type
_entity_poly.pdbx_seq_one_letter_code
_entity_poly.pdbx_strand_id
1 'polypeptide(L)'
;MLKRHESVHNFIATSIGLTRNDKVWKSWLDLKKQEWRDLVALLGSDIRKEFKMRAIAVLLVPHRSCLPFEWRDDSSLENLLFLYGNDDLFEVSELSEELRAFAMELVYRCAREVLRVLRHNEKVYYSLFYYNRYILDFLKILPENDPMAEKLFSVYQLNDPVVFYNMDDASGYNPLYPILNENIPEKWKGLAVTRMHEIISAEISGKSKPRAEHEDALRCYLSESTLSLYGKDGGIRYSTELFASQIEFVLGLPNIENRGLFEGHKVWHILQILSGDRYRELRHRFARYVVLENTEEFKCFSVYDRDTERAAEAMLSEFGTDTELTSVLQNLLSKAKERSRKDAGARAQQKSKTQNVLNQMV
;
A
#
# COMPACT_ATOMS: atom_id res chain seq x y z
N MET A 1 5.25 26.84 -21.85
CA MET A 1 5.41 25.82 -20.78
C MET A 1 6.55 26.10 -19.79
N LEU A 2 7.52 26.99 -20.07
CA LEU A 2 8.73 27.20 -19.25
C LEU A 2 8.58 28.01 -17.94
N LYS A 3 7.42 28.59 -17.62
CA LYS A 3 7.20 29.43 -16.42
C LYS A 3 6.71 28.67 -15.16
N ARG A 4 6.72 27.34 -15.15
CA ARG A 4 5.99 26.51 -14.16
C ARG A 4 6.86 25.63 -13.27
N HIS A 5 8.17 25.89 -13.18
CA HIS A 5 9.08 25.13 -12.31
C HIS A 5 9.95 26.04 -11.42
N GLU A 6 9.63 27.34 -11.35
CA GLU A 6 10.48 28.33 -10.68
C GLU A 6 10.73 28.00 -9.21
N SER A 7 9.77 27.38 -8.51
CA SER A 7 9.90 27.06 -7.08
C SER A 7 11.00 26.03 -6.79
N VAL A 8 10.99 24.90 -7.50
CA VAL A 8 11.96 23.80 -7.38
C VAL A 8 13.29 24.22 -7.98
N HIS A 9 13.26 24.83 -9.16
CA HIS A 9 14.45 25.34 -9.83
C HIS A 9 15.20 26.36 -8.95
N ASN A 10 14.50 27.33 -8.37
CA ASN A 10 15.11 28.33 -7.49
C ASN A 10 15.63 27.70 -6.21
N PHE A 11 14.88 26.79 -5.58
CA PHE A 11 15.36 26.07 -4.40
C PHE A 11 16.65 25.31 -4.67
N ILE A 12 16.71 24.54 -5.77
CA ILE A 12 17.91 23.81 -6.16
C ILE A 12 19.04 24.81 -6.42
N ALA A 13 18.82 25.84 -7.25
CA ALA A 13 19.83 26.83 -7.61
C ALA A 13 20.41 27.58 -6.40
N THR A 14 19.57 27.96 -5.43
CA THR A 14 20.02 28.64 -4.20
C THR A 14 20.71 27.69 -3.23
N SER A 15 20.22 26.45 -3.08
CA SER A 15 20.68 25.52 -2.05
C SER A 15 22.00 24.84 -2.38
N ILE A 16 22.29 24.58 -3.66
CA ILE A 16 23.53 23.90 -4.08
C ILE A 16 24.53 24.84 -4.77
N GLY A 17 24.28 26.15 -4.70
CA GLY A 17 25.16 27.20 -5.20
C GLY A 17 25.44 27.13 -6.71
N LEU A 18 24.60 26.44 -7.48
CA LEU A 18 24.77 26.30 -8.92
C LEU A 18 24.18 27.52 -9.63
N THR A 19 25.02 28.52 -9.81
CA THR A 19 24.81 29.46 -10.91
C THR A 19 25.12 28.73 -12.23
N ARG A 20 24.57 29.19 -13.36
CA ARG A 20 24.90 28.69 -14.72
C ARG A 20 26.40 28.62 -15.05
N ASN A 21 27.28 29.12 -14.17
CA ASN A 21 28.71 29.31 -14.38
C ASN A 21 29.62 28.42 -13.51
N ASP A 22 29.10 27.40 -12.81
CA ASP A 22 29.97 26.47 -12.07
C ASP A 22 30.80 25.61 -13.03
N LYS A 23 32.05 26.04 -13.26
CA LYS A 23 32.99 25.39 -14.17
C LYS A 23 33.39 24.00 -13.68
N VAL A 24 33.48 23.76 -12.37
CA VAL A 24 33.97 22.49 -11.82
C VAL A 24 32.93 21.39 -12.00
N TRP A 25 31.66 21.71 -11.74
CA TRP A 25 30.56 20.78 -11.98
C TRP A 25 30.34 20.53 -13.47
N LYS A 26 30.39 21.58 -14.29
CA LYS A 26 30.32 21.43 -15.75
C LYS A 26 31.46 20.55 -16.27
N SER A 27 32.69 20.79 -15.84
CA SER A 27 33.82 19.93 -16.19
C SER A 27 33.58 18.49 -15.75
N TRP A 28 33.05 18.23 -14.55
CA TRP A 28 32.73 16.87 -14.12
C TRP A 28 31.64 16.19 -14.99
N LEU A 29 30.58 16.92 -15.35
CA LEU A 29 29.54 16.45 -16.27
C LEU A 29 30.05 16.27 -17.71
N ASP A 30 31.05 17.04 -18.11
CA ASP A 30 31.64 17.02 -19.46
C ASP A 30 32.76 15.96 -19.60
N LEU A 31 33.34 15.47 -18.50
CA LEU A 31 34.43 14.48 -18.51
C LEU A 31 34.01 13.12 -19.08
N LYS A 32 32.74 12.72 -18.89
CA LYS A 32 32.13 11.48 -19.41
C LYS A 32 30.62 11.67 -19.43
N LYS A 33 29.88 10.93 -20.27
CA LYS A 33 28.42 10.79 -20.09
C LYS A 33 28.19 10.11 -18.72
N GLN A 34 27.87 10.91 -17.71
CA GLN A 34 27.62 10.44 -16.34
C GLN A 34 26.27 9.74 -16.30
N GLU A 35 26.24 8.52 -15.76
CA GLU A 35 25.02 7.74 -15.55
C GLU A 35 24.53 7.92 -14.10
N TRP A 36 23.30 7.48 -13.81
CA TRP A 36 22.75 7.56 -12.45
C TRP A 36 23.61 6.82 -11.41
N ARG A 37 24.29 5.74 -11.80
CA ARG A 37 25.18 4.97 -10.93
C ARG A 37 26.40 5.78 -10.47
N ASP A 38 26.93 6.63 -11.34
CA ASP A 38 28.04 7.52 -11.00
C ASP A 38 27.62 8.51 -9.91
N LEU A 39 26.37 9.01 -9.98
CA LEU A 39 25.81 9.90 -8.96
C LEU A 39 25.60 9.20 -7.62
N VAL A 40 25.17 7.94 -7.60
CA VAL A 40 25.04 7.14 -6.38
C VAL A 40 26.42 6.90 -5.75
N ALA A 41 27.42 6.53 -6.56
CA ALA A 41 28.79 6.35 -6.10
C ALA A 41 29.39 7.61 -5.46
N LEU A 42 29.03 8.80 -5.96
CA LEU A 42 29.45 10.08 -5.36
C LEU A 42 28.97 10.23 -3.91
N LEU A 43 27.80 9.69 -3.55
CA LEU A 43 27.23 9.83 -2.20
C LEU A 43 28.09 9.12 -1.14
N GLY A 44 28.65 7.95 -1.48
CA GLY A 44 29.56 7.18 -0.63
C GLY A 44 31.02 7.64 -0.66
N SER A 45 31.41 8.44 -1.66
CA SER A 45 32.81 8.87 -1.84
C SER A 45 33.26 9.98 -0.88
N ASP A 46 34.58 10.09 -0.65
CA ASP A 46 35.16 11.19 0.13
C ASP A 46 35.33 12.45 -0.74
N ILE A 47 34.20 13.13 -0.97
CA ILE A 47 34.13 14.36 -1.75
C ILE A 47 33.37 15.44 -0.98
N ARG A 48 33.58 16.68 -1.43
CA ARG A 48 32.87 17.86 -0.92
C ARG A 48 31.35 17.69 -0.96
N LYS A 49 30.68 18.06 0.13
CA LYS A 49 29.24 17.91 0.32
C LYS A 49 28.38 18.56 -0.76
N GLU A 50 28.85 19.66 -1.35
CA GLU A 50 28.14 20.37 -2.41
C GLU A 50 27.97 19.49 -3.66
N PHE A 51 28.94 18.60 -3.95
CA PHE A 51 28.83 17.63 -5.04
C PHE A 51 27.82 16.54 -4.72
N LYS A 52 27.76 16.09 -3.46
CA LYS A 52 26.75 15.13 -3.00
C LYS A 52 25.34 15.72 -3.05
N MET A 53 25.15 16.98 -2.62
CA MET A 53 23.86 17.67 -2.74
C MET A 53 23.42 17.82 -4.20
N ARG A 54 24.35 18.06 -5.12
CA ARG A 54 24.05 18.10 -6.56
C ARG A 54 23.65 16.73 -7.11
N ALA A 55 24.33 15.67 -6.69
CA ALA A 55 23.96 14.31 -7.03
C ALA A 55 22.54 13.97 -6.55
N ILE A 56 22.22 14.27 -5.29
CA ILE A 56 20.87 14.15 -4.73
C ILE A 56 19.86 14.95 -5.55
N ALA A 57 20.19 16.19 -5.94
CA ALA A 57 19.31 17.03 -6.74
C ALA A 57 18.98 16.41 -8.10
N VAL A 58 19.97 15.81 -8.78
CA VAL A 58 19.73 15.13 -10.06
C VAL A 58 18.92 13.85 -9.86
N LEU A 59 19.22 13.06 -8.83
CA LEU A 59 18.58 11.77 -8.56
C LEU A 59 17.12 11.89 -8.08
N LEU A 60 16.72 13.05 -7.55
CA LEU A 60 15.38 13.27 -6.97
C LEU A 60 14.47 14.19 -7.78
N VAL A 61 14.93 14.85 -8.83
CA VAL A 61 14.03 15.71 -9.63
C VAL A 61 13.03 14.85 -10.40
N PRO A 62 11.78 15.32 -10.55
CA PRO A 62 10.74 14.52 -11.19
C PRO A 62 10.93 14.44 -12.71
N HIS A 63 11.64 15.41 -13.27
CA HIS A 63 11.99 15.48 -14.69
C HIS A 63 13.22 16.37 -14.88
N ARG A 64 14.03 16.10 -15.90
CA ARG A 64 15.26 16.86 -16.20
C ARG A 64 15.03 18.36 -16.39
N SER A 65 13.84 18.77 -16.85
CA SER A 65 13.50 20.19 -17.00
C SER A 65 13.39 20.95 -15.69
N CYS A 66 13.36 20.26 -14.55
CA CYS A 66 13.39 20.88 -13.22
C CYS A 66 14.82 21.21 -12.76
N LEU A 67 15.85 20.75 -13.48
CA LEU A 67 17.23 21.06 -13.17
C LEU A 67 17.61 22.46 -13.67
N PRO A 68 18.43 23.20 -12.90
CA PRO A 68 18.94 24.51 -13.33
C PRO A 68 20.11 24.44 -14.33
N PHE A 69 20.45 23.23 -14.79
CA PHE A 69 21.53 22.95 -15.74
C PHE A 69 21.10 21.87 -16.73
N GLU A 70 21.82 21.80 -17.85
CA GLU A 70 21.60 20.79 -18.87
C GLU A 70 22.11 19.43 -18.39
N TRP A 71 21.27 18.41 -18.52
CA TRP A 71 21.63 17.02 -18.31
C TRP A 71 21.56 16.27 -19.64
N ARG A 72 22.70 15.70 -20.07
CA ARG A 72 22.90 15.21 -21.44
C ARG A 72 22.50 13.76 -21.68
N ASP A 73 22.22 12.98 -20.63
CA ASP A 73 21.71 11.63 -20.80
C ASP A 73 20.21 11.64 -21.11
N ASP A 74 19.81 10.82 -22.08
CA ASP A 74 18.42 10.57 -22.48
C ASP A 74 17.83 9.35 -21.77
N SER A 75 18.64 8.60 -21.01
CA SER A 75 18.10 7.58 -20.09
C SER A 75 17.20 8.26 -19.05
N SER A 76 16.05 7.65 -18.75
CA SER A 76 15.05 8.21 -17.83
C SER A 76 15.64 8.31 -16.41
N LEU A 77 16.20 9.48 -16.05
CA LEU A 77 16.69 9.82 -14.70
C LEU A 77 15.59 9.92 -13.66
N GLU A 78 14.46 9.25 -13.89
CA GLU A 78 13.25 9.48 -13.13
C GLU A 78 13.39 8.85 -11.75
N ASN A 79 13.76 9.69 -10.78
CA ASN A 79 13.67 9.42 -9.35
C ASN A 79 14.38 8.14 -8.92
N LEU A 80 15.67 7.99 -9.23
CA LEU A 80 16.42 6.74 -8.98
C LEU A 80 17.14 6.70 -7.62
N LEU A 81 17.03 7.74 -6.78
CA LEU A 81 17.82 7.83 -5.53
C LEU A 81 17.62 6.62 -4.59
N PHE A 82 16.39 6.10 -4.45
CA PHE A 82 16.11 4.96 -3.57
C PHE A 82 15.32 3.85 -4.28
N LEU A 83 15.59 3.61 -5.58
CA LEU A 83 14.87 2.59 -6.35
C LEU A 83 15.75 1.42 -6.79
N TYR A 84 15.18 0.23 -6.61
CA TYR A 84 15.57 -1.13 -7.05
C TYR A 84 16.36 -1.97 -6.05
N GLY A 85 15.64 -2.88 -5.39
CA GLY A 85 16.16 -3.92 -4.49
C GLY A 85 16.98 -5.01 -5.18
N ASN A 86 18.05 -4.64 -5.87
CA ASN A 86 19.14 -5.53 -6.26
C ASN A 86 20.46 -4.86 -5.85
N ASP A 87 21.01 -5.33 -4.72
CA ASP A 87 22.41 -5.30 -4.25
C ASP A 87 23.27 -4.00 -4.31
N ASP A 88 22.81 -2.90 -4.92
CA ASP A 88 23.60 -1.67 -5.16
C ASP A 88 22.92 -0.38 -4.62
N LEU A 89 22.05 -0.46 -3.60
CA LEU A 89 21.26 0.68 -3.10
C LEU A 89 21.96 1.50 -2.02
N PHE A 90 21.74 2.82 -2.06
CA PHE A 90 22.13 3.79 -1.03
C PHE A 90 20.94 4.06 -0.12
N GLU A 91 21.01 3.72 1.17
CA GLU A 91 19.89 3.95 2.09
C GLU A 91 19.80 5.42 2.55
N VAL A 92 18.58 5.89 2.86
CA VAL A 92 18.40 7.21 3.49
C VAL A 92 19.17 7.33 4.81
N SER A 93 19.30 6.22 5.53
CA SER A 93 20.03 6.10 6.79
C SER A 93 21.53 6.41 6.65
N GLU A 94 22.10 6.15 5.47
CA GLU A 94 23.53 6.33 5.15
C GLU A 94 23.89 7.80 4.82
N LEU A 95 22.89 8.66 4.59
CA LEU A 95 23.12 10.09 4.41
C LEU A 95 23.51 10.76 5.73
N SER A 96 24.56 11.59 5.69
CA SER A 96 24.85 12.54 6.76
C SER A 96 23.63 13.43 7.03
N GLU A 97 23.49 13.95 8.25
CA GLU A 97 22.33 14.75 8.68
C GLU A 97 22.02 15.93 7.73
N GLU A 98 23.03 16.68 7.30
CA GLU A 98 22.84 17.81 6.35
C GLU A 98 22.30 17.35 4.99
N LEU A 99 22.86 16.26 4.44
CA LEU A 99 22.42 15.71 3.14
C LEU A 99 21.01 15.13 3.23
N ARG A 100 20.69 14.48 4.35
CA ARG A 100 19.35 13.96 4.64
C ARG A 100 18.34 15.10 4.74
N ALA A 101 18.66 16.17 5.47
CA ALA A 101 17.81 17.36 5.56
C ALA A 101 17.56 17.99 4.18
N PHE A 102 18.61 18.11 3.36
CA PHE A 102 18.48 18.60 1.98
C PHE A 102 17.58 17.68 1.12
N ALA A 103 17.78 16.36 1.18
CA ALA A 103 16.99 15.39 0.44
C ALA A 103 15.51 15.45 0.82
N MET A 104 15.18 15.52 2.12
CA MET A 104 13.81 15.65 2.61
C MET A 104 13.13 16.90 2.06
N GLU A 105 13.78 18.06 2.15
CA GLU A 105 13.20 19.32 1.68
C GLU A 105 12.99 19.31 0.17
N LEU A 106 13.91 18.66 -0.56
CA LEU A 106 13.78 18.48 -2.00
C LEU A 106 12.62 17.55 -2.36
N VAL A 107 12.47 16.40 -1.69
CA VAL A 107 11.33 15.47 -1.88
C VAL A 107 10.02 16.19 -1.62
N TYR A 108 9.90 16.90 -0.48
CA TYR A 108 8.70 17.67 -0.15
C TYR A 108 8.35 18.69 -1.25
N ARG A 109 9.34 19.48 -1.70
CA ARG A 109 9.11 20.52 -2.72
C ARG A 109 8.74 19.93 -4.07
N CYS A 110 9.43 18.88 -4.50
CA CYS A 110 9.15 18.24 -5.78
C CYS A 110 7.77 17.59 -5.78
N ALA A 111 7.43 16.78 -4.77
CA ALA A 111 6.11 16.17 -4.65
C ALA A 111 5.00 17.24 -4.63
N ARG A 112 5.19 18.31 -3.85
CA ARG A 112 4.23 19.43 -3.80
C ARG A 112 4.07 20.12 -5.15
N GLU A 113 5.15 20.33 -5.89
CA GLU A 113 5.11 20.96 -7.21
C GLU A 113 4.41 20.04 -8.23
N VAL A 114 4.67 18.74 -8.18
CA VAL A 114 4.00 17.75 -9.02
C VAL A 114 2.49 17.78 -8.79
N LEU A 115 2.05 17.74 -7.52
CA LEU A 115 0.64 17.79 -7.14
C LEU A 115 -0.05 19.10 -7.57
N ARG A 116 0.63 20.25 -7.42
CA ARG A 116 0.02 21.57 -7.66
C ARG A 116 0.03 21.99 -9.13
N VAL A 117 1.13 21.72 -9.83
CA VAL A 117 1.45 22.37 -11.09
C VAL A 117 1.53 21.39 -12.25
N LEU A 118 1.97 20.15 -11.99
CA LEU A 118 2.31 19.17 -13.02
C LEU A 118 1.37 17.97 -13.07
N ARG A 119 0.27 17.99 -12.30
CA ARG A 119 -0.76 16.93 -12.25
C ARG A 119 -1.37 16.52 -13.60
N HIS A 120 -1.23 17.37 -14.63
CA HIS A 120 -1.73 17.13 -15.97
C HIS A 120 -0.69 16.53 -16.93
N ASN A 121 0.56 16.37 -16.48
CA ASN A 121 1.62 15.72 -17.23
C ASN A 121 1.84 14.32 -16.64
N GLU A 122 1.24 13.31 -17.25
CA GLU A 122 1.25 11.93 -16.75
C GLU A 122 2.66 11.40 -16.47
N LYS A 123 3.63 11.70 -17.37
CA LYS A 123 5.03 11.30 -17.19
C LYS A 123 5.63 11.85 -15.89
N VAL A 124 5.35 13.12 -15.61
CA VAL A 124 5.82 13.76 -14.38
C VAL A 124 5.00 13.31 -13.18
N TYR A 125 3.71 13.07 -13.35
CA TYR A 125 2.83 12.64 -12.27
C TYR A 125 3.22 11.24 -11.74
N TYR A 126 3.76 10.36 -12.59
CA TYR A 126 4.32 9.07 -12.20
C TYR A 126 5.43 9.18 -11.14
N SER A 127 6.14 10.32 -11.06
CA SER A 127 7.16 10.55 -10.02
C SER A 127 6.60 10.48 -8.59
N LEU A 128 5.29 10.70 -8.39
CA LEU A 128 4.66 10.60 -7.07
C LEU A 128 4.75 9.18 -6.48
N PHE A 129 4.74 8.15 -7.32
CA PHE A 129 4.95 6.78 -6.86
C PHE A 129 6.30 6.64 -6.14
N TYR A 130 7.34 7.25 -6.69
CA TYR A 130 8.68 7.23 -6.11
C TYR A 130 8.80 8.14 -4.90
N TYR A 131 8.22 9.34 -4.94
CA TYR A 131 8.21 10.22 -3.78
C TYR A 131 7.45 9.61 -2.59
N ASN A 132 6.36 8.88 -2.84
CA ASN A 132 5.68 8.14 -1.78
C ASN A 132 6.62 7.16 -1.08
N ARG A 133 7.42 6.39 -1.82
CA ARG A 133 8.43 5.49 -1.24
C ARG A 133 9.45 6.26 -0.40
N TYR A 134 9.97 7.37 -0.93
CA TYR A 134 10.96 8.18 -0.23
C TYR A 134 10.41 8.79 1.05
N ILE A 135 9.18 9.27 1.01
CA ILE A 135 8.47 9.77 2.18
C ILE A 135 8.41 8.67 3.25
N LEU A 136 8.03 7.44 2.89
CA LEU A 136 7.98 6.33 3.83
C LEU A 136 9.35 6.01 4.43
N ASP A 137 10.41 6.00 3.61
CA ASP A 137 11.78 5.78 4.09
C ASP A 137 12.23 6.86 5.09
N PHE A 138 11.88 8.13 4.86
CA PHE A 138 12.12 9.19 5.83
C PHE A 138 11.27 9.01 7.10
N LEU A 139 9.99 8.64 6.98
CA LEU A 139 9.11 8.44 8.13
C LEU A 139 9.55 7.28 9.05
N LYS A 140 10.30 6.30 8.54
CA LYS A 140 10.91 5.22 9.37
C LYS A 140 11.95 5.74 10.35
N ILE A 141 12.65 6.82 10.01
CA ILE A 141 13.83 7.29 10.77
C ILE A 141 13.59 8.62 11.50
N LEU A 142 12.55 9.37 11.14
CA LEU A 142 12.23 10.64 11.78
C LEU A 142 11.44 10.43 13.09
N PRO A 143 11.68 11.26 14.12
CA PRO A 143 10.82 11.31 15.29
C PRO A 143 9.36 11.64 14.92
N GLU A 144 8.40 11.08 15.67
CA GLU A 144 6.95 11.27 15.43
C GLU A 144 6.50 12.73 15.44
N ASN A 145 7.19 13.59 16.19
CA ASN A 145 6.87 15.01 16.36
C ASN A 145 7.76 15.93 15.51
N ASP A 146 8.52 15.38 14.57
CA ASP A 146 9.35 16.18 13.67
C ASP A 146 8.47 16.98 12.69
N PRO A 147 8.59 18.32 12.62
CA PRO A 147 7.83 19.14 11.67
C PRO A 147 8.07 18.76 10.20
N MET A 148 9.23 18.19 9.89
CA MET A 148 9.56 17.72 8.55
C MET A 148 8.80 16.44 8.20
N ALA A 149 8.59 15.55 9.17
CA ALA A 149 7.75 14.37 8.98
C ALA A 149 6.30 14.79 8.65
N GLU A 150 5.77 15.80 9.32
CA GLU A 150 4.43 16.37 9.01
C GLU A 150 4.37 16.95 7.60
N LYS A 151 5.39 17.70 7.18
CA LYS A 151 5.48 18.23 5.81
C LYS A 151 5.53 17.12 4.76
N LEU A 152 6.38 16.10 4.96
CA LEU A 152 6.48 14.96 4.04
C LEU A 152 5.16 14.20 3.97
N PHE A 153 4.54 13.89 5.10
CA PHE A 153 3.25 13.21 5.13
C PHE A 153 2.12 14.06 4.50
N SER A 154 2.21 15.39 4.53
CA SER A 154 1.23 16.27 3.87
C SER A 154 1.15 16.11 2.35
N VAL A 155 2.22 15.60 1.73
CA VAL A 155 2.29 15.36 0.29
C VAL A 155 2.24 13.88 -0.08
N TYR A 156 2.21 12.97 0.89
CA TYR A 156 2.01 11.53 0.68
C TYR A 156 0.64 11.25 0.07
N GLN A 157 0.61 10.54 -1.05
CA GLN A 157 -0.62 10.24 -1.79
C GLN A 157 -1.16 8.85 -1.44
N LEU A 158 -2.43 8.80 -1.01
CA LEU A 158 -3.20 7.57 -0.78
C LEU A 158 -4.18 7.26 -1.89
N ASN A 159 -4.32 8.13 -2.89
CA ASN A 159 -5.04 7.85 -4.13
C ASN A 159 -4.08 7.46 -5.22
N ASP A 160 -4.52 6.59 -6.11
CA ASP A 160 -3.65 6.06 -7.14
C ASP A 160 -3.19 7.20 -8.05
N PRO A 161 -1.87 7.49 -8.10
CA PRO A 161 -1.40 8.50 -9.01
C PRO A 161 -1.50 8.05 -10.47
N VAL A 162 -1.33 6.75 -10.82
CA VAL A 162 -1.20 6.32 -12.24
C VAL A 162 -1.77 4.92 -12.49
N VAL A 163 -2.40 4.67 -13.65
CA VAL A 163 -3.30 3.50 -13.82
C VAL A 163 -2.39 2.32 -13.81
N PHE A 164 -2.71 1.34 -12.96
CA PHE A 164 -1.89 0.15 -12.92
C PHE A 164 -1.93 -0.52 -14.30
N TYR A 165 -0.80 -0.49 -15.01
CA TYR A 165 -0.72 -0.93 -16.40
C TYR A 165 -0.81 -2.46 -16.45
N ASN A 166 -1.72 -2.99 -17.28
CA ASN A 166 -1.87 -4.40 -17.69
C ASN A 166 -2.88 -5.32 -16.97
N MET A 167 -3.89 -4.84 -16.24
CA MET A 167 -5.03 -5.71 -15.91
C MET A 167 -6.35 -4.94 -15.97
N ASP A 168 -7.27 -5.36 -16.85
CA ASP A 168 -8.56 -4.69 -17.04
C ASP A 168 -9.43 -4.71 -15.75
N ASP A 169 -9.22 -5.70 -14.87
CA ASP A 169 -10.11 -5.96 -13.72
C ASP A 169 -9.42 -5.95 -12.33
N ALA A 170 -8.09 -5.98 -12.29
CA ALA A 170 -7.32 -6.12 -11.06
C ALA A 170 -6.42 -4.91 -10.82
N SER A 171 -6.62 -4.25 -9.68
CA SER A 171 -5.72 -3.19 -9.27
C SER A 171 -4.55 -3.77 -8.49
N GLY A 172 -3.32 -3.52 -8.97
CA GLY A 172 -2.13 -3.66 -8.15
C GLY A 172 -2.00 -2.56 -7.09
N TYR A 173 -2.96 -1.63 -7.06
CA TYR A 173 -2.97 -0.48 -6.17
C TYR A 173 -3.37 -0.86 -4.75
N ASN A 174 -2.41 -0.69 -3.86
CA ASN A 174 -2.50 -0.97 -2.45
C ASN A 174 -1.90 0.25 -1.70
N PRO A 175 -2.71 1.30 -1.42
CA PRO A 175 -2.23 2.56 -0.84
C PRO A 175 -1.75 2.47 0.61
N LEU A 176 -2.34 1.55 1.37
CA LEU A 176 -2.08 1.42 2.79
C LEU A 176 -1.02 0.35 3.07
N TYR A 177 -0.78 -0.58 2.13
CA TYR A 177 0.14 -1.69 2.31
C TYR A 177 1.51 -1.21 2.78
N PRO A 178 2.17 -0.26 2.08
CA PRO A 178 3.53 0.10 2.40
C PRO A 178 3.61 0.76 3.77
N ILE A 179 2.69 1.67 4.08
CA ILE A 179 2.72 2.40 5.36
C ILE A 179 2.33 1.53 6.55
N LEU A 180 1.36 0.61 6.41
CA LEU A 180 0.91 -0.26 7.50
C LEU A 180 1.89 -1.39 7.80
N ASN A 181 2.60 -1.91 6.80
CA ASN A 181 3.48 -3.08 6.94
C ASN A 181 4.96 -2.76 7.15
N GLU A 182 5.33 -1.48 7.11
CA GLU A 182 6.67 -1.02 7.42
C GLU A 182 6.84 -0.60 8.90
N ASN A 183 8.10 -0.46 9.32
CA ASN A 183 8.49 0.03 10.64
C ASN A 183 8.33 1.56 10.72
N ILE A 184 7.14 2.04 10.42
CA ILE A 184 6.74 3.44 10.50
C ILE A 184 5.96 3.65 11.80
N PRO A 185 6.17 4.77 12.50
CA PRO A 185 5.42 5.08 13.72
C PRO A 185 3.90 5.06 13.55
N GLU A 186 3.19 4.59 14.58
CA GLU A 186 1.73 4.35 14.56
C GLU A 186 0.93 5.63 14.25
N LYS A 187 1.43 6.81 14.67
CA LYS A 187 0.83 8.12 14.36
C LYS A 187 0.55 8.28 12.87
N TRP A 188 1.52 7.93 12.01
CA TRP A 188 1.39 8.10 10.56
C TRP A 188 0.47 7.06 9.93
N LYS A 189 0.48 5.83 10.46
CA LYS A 189 -0.45 4.77 10.07
C LYS A 189 -1.89 5.18 10.37
N GLY A 190 -2.14 5.71 11.57
CA GLY A 190 -3.44 6.25 11.97
C GLY A 190 -3.93 7.37 11.06
N LEU A 191 -3.08 8.37 10.79
CA LEU A 191 -3.42 9.46 9.87
C LEU A 191 -3.70 8.99 8.45
N ALA A 192 -2.98 7.96 7.98
CA ALA A 192 -3.20 7.39 6.65
C ALA A 192 -4.55 6.68 6.56
N VAL A 193 -4.91 5.91 7.59
CA VAL A 193 -6.22 5.27 7.71
C VAL A 193 -7.33 6.31 7.73
N THR A 194 -7.21 7.38 8.53
CA THR A 194 -8.21 8.46 8.57
C THR A 194 -8.39 9.12 7.20
N ARG A 195 -7.31 9.47 6.50
CA ARG A 195 -7.42 10.03 5.14
C ARG A 195 -8.06 9.05 4.17
N MET A 196 -7.78 7.75 4.30
CA MET A 196 -8.40 6.74 3.44
C MET A 196 -9.90 6.60 3.72
N HIS A 197 -10.35 6.72 4.98
CA HIS A 197 -11.77 6.79 5.34
C HIS A 197 -12.47 7.98 4.69
N GLU A 198 -11.83 9.14 4.66
CA GLU A 198 -12.35 10.34 4.00
C GLU A 198 -12.50 10.11 2.48
N ILE A 199 -11.52 9.49 1.84
CA ILE A 199 -11.54 9.15 0.41
C ILE A 199 -12.70 8.20 0.12
N ILE A 200 -12.81 7.08 0.85
CA ILE A 200 -13.87 6.09 0.71
C ILE A 200 -15.24 6.74 0.88
N SER A 201 -15.41 7.57 1.92
CA SER A 201 -16.67 8.25 2.19
C SER A 201 -17.03 9.23 1.07
N ALA A 202 -16.05 9.93 0.51
CA ALA A 202 -16.26 10.85 -0.61
C ALA A 202 -16.69 10.09 -1.87
N GLU A 203 -16.07 8.95 -2.18
CA GLU A 203 -16.43 8.11 -3.33
C GLU A 203 -17.84 7.51 -3.17
N ILE A 204 -18.16 6.94 -2.00
CA ILE A 204 -19.49 6.38 -1.72
C ILE A 204 -20.59 7.45 -1.82
N SER A 205 -20.31 8.68 -1.36
CA SER A 205 -21.25 9.80 -1.46
C SER A 205 -21.32 10.44 -2.86
N GLY A 206 -20.48 10.01 -3.81
CA GLY A 206 -20.37 10.58 -5.16
C GLY A 206 -19.70 11.95 -5.23
N LYS A 207 -19.02 12.41 -4.16
CA LYS A 207 -18.24 13.66 -4.13
C LYS A 207 -16.92 13.53 -4.89
N SER A 208 -16.36 12.34 -4.92
CA SER A 208 -15.22 11.97 -5.76
C SER A 208 -15.57 10.73 -6.57
N LYS A 209 -14.78 10.47 -7.60
CA LYS A 209 -14.82 9.21 -8.34
C LYS A 209 -13.44 8.59 -8.30
N PRO A 210 -13.34 7.26 -8.26
CA PRO A 210 -12.06 6.62 -8.48
C PRO A 210 -11.60 6.91 -9.90
N ARG A 211 -10.31 6.73 -10.11
CA ARG A 211 -9.66 7.06 -11.38
C ARG A 211 -9.94 6.01 -12.46
N ALA A 212 -10.01 4.75 -12.05
CA ALA A 212 -10.57 3.64 -12.79
C ALA A 212 -11.59 2.90 -11.90
N GLU A 213 -12.57 2.22 -12.50
CA GLU A 213 -13.60 1.49 -11.75
C GLU A 213 -13.01 0.42 -10.82
N HIS A 214 -11.96 -0.27 -11.28
CA HIS A 214 -11.24 -1.27 -10.50
C HIS A 214 -10.32 -0.66 -9.42
N GLU A 215 -10.20 0.67 -9.33
CA GLU A 215 -9.41 1.36 -8.31
C GLU A 215 -10.30 2.06 -7.28
N ASP A 216 -11.54 1.59 -7.09
CA ASP A 216 -12.39 2.12 -6.03
C ASP A 216 -11.73 1.95 -4.66
N ALA A 217 -11.83 3.02 -3.87
CA ALA A 217 -11.09 3.15 -2.63
C ALA A 217 -11.46 2.07 -1.61
N LEU A 218 -12.73 1.67 -1.56
CA LEU A 218 -13.21 0.66 -0.60
C LEU A 218 -12.63 -0.72 -0.92
N ARG A 219 -12.66 -1.12 -2.19
CA ARG A 219 -12.11 -2.40 -2.63
C ARG A 219 -10.60 -2.48 -2.38
N CYS A 220 -9.85 -1.43 -2.75
CA CYS A 220 -8.41 -1.35 -2.46
C CYS A 220 -8.16 -1.43 -0.95
N TYR A 221 -8.91 -0.70 -0.13
CA TYR A 221 -8.78 -0.71 1.33
C TYR A 221 -9.05 -2.09 1.97
N LEU A 222 -9.96 -2.89 1.42
CA LEU A 222 -10.25 -4.24 1.90
C LEU A 222 -9.22 -5.28 1.43
N SER A 223 -8.67 -5.09 0.23
CA SER A 223 -7.50 -5.83 -0.26
C SER A 223 -6.29 -5.67 0.67
N GLU A 224 -6.18 -4.55 1.36
CA GLU A 224 -5.07 -4.29 2.30
C GLU A 224 -5.21 -5.01 3.63
N SER A 225 -6.41 -4.91 4.20
CA SER A 225 -6.79 -5.67 5.39
C SER A 225 -6.59 -7.17 5.13
N THR A 226 -6.74 -7.58 3.88
CA THR A 226 -6.48 -8.92 3.37
C THR A 226 -4.99 -9.27 3.28
N LEU A 227 -4.17 -8.45 2.61
CA LEU A 227 -2.75 -8.74 2.38
C LEU A 227 -1.95 -8.75 3.69
N SER A 228 -2.35 -7.92 4.64
CA SER A 228 -1.71 -7.85 5.97
C SER A 228 -1.89 -9.15 6.78
N LEU A 229 -2.84 -10.02 6.43
CA LEU A 229 -3.05 -11.34 7.07
C LEU A 229 -2.14 -12.43 6.52
N TYR A 230 -1.48 -12.20 5.38
CA TYR A 230 -0.63 -13.18 4.69
C TYR A 230 0.88 -12.98 4.92
N GLY A 231 1.28 -12.02 5.77
CA GLY A 231 2.69 -11.80 6.10
C GLY A 231 3.36 -13.05 6.64
N LYS A 232 4.68 -13.20 6.45
CA LYS A 232 5.49 -14.34 6.94
C LYS A 232 5.31 -14.64 8.44
N ASP A 233 4.92 -13.63 9.23
CA ASP A 233 4.71 -13.71 10.67
C ASP A 233 3.22 -13.89 11.08
N GLY A 234 2.31 -13.97 10.10
CA GLY A 234 0.88 -14.27 10.31
C GLY A 234 0.08 -13.22 11.09
N GLY A 235 0.53 -11.97 11.17
CA GLY A 235 -0.11 -10.93 11.98
C GLY A 235 0.07 -9.51 11.44
N ILE A 236 -0.75 -8.59 11.97
CA ILE A 236 -0.70 -7.17 11.67
C ILE A 236 0.55 -6.51 12.28
N ARG A 237 1.11 -5.51 11.59
CA ARG A 237 2.30 -4.74 12.02
C ARG A 237 1.94 -3.38 12.63
N TYR A 238 0.74 -3.28 13.15
CA TYR A 238 0.16 -2.09 13.76
C TYR A 238 -0.80 -2.53 14.87
N SER A 239 -1.29 -1.58 15.65
CA SER A 239 -2.10 -1.88 16.83
C SER A 239 -3.43 -2.58 16.49
N THR A 240 -3.88 -3.45 17.38
CA THR A 240 -5.23 -4.03 17.30
C THR A 240 -6.30 -2.95 17.37
N GLU A 241 -6.04 -1.83 18.07
CA GLU A 241 -6.85 -0.62 18.09
C GLU A 241 -7.08 -0.04 16.70
N LEU A 242 -5.99 0.19 15.97
CA LEU A 242 -6.06 0.71 14.61
C LEU A 242 -6.70 -0.31 13.66
N PHE A 243 -6.52 -1.61 13.88
CA PHE A 243 -7.26 -2.64 13.12
C PHE A 243 -8.77 -2.60 13.41
N ALA A 244 -9.14 -2.51 14.68
CA ALA A 244 -10.54 -2.46 15.11
C ALA A 244 -11.27 -1.24 14.53
N SER A 245 -10.62 -0.06 14.52
CA SER A 245 -11.22 1.14 13.92
C SER A 245 -11.44 1.01 12.41
N GLN A 246 -10.59 0.25 11.71
CA GLN A 246 -10.77 -0.03 10.29
C GLN A 246 -11.98 -0.91 10.02
N ILE A 247 -12.17 -1.98 10.81
CA ILE A 247 -13.35 -2.85 10.71
C ILE A 247 -14.63 -2.08 11.10
N GLU A 248 -14.57 -1.30 12.16
CA GLU A 248 -15.70 -0.48 12.60
C GLU A 248 -16.11 0.55 11.54
N PHE A 249 -15.15 1.21 10.90
CA PHE A 249 -15.43 2.12 9.78
C PHE A 249 -16.18 1.40 8.66
N VAL A 250 -15.69 0.24 8.20
CA VAL A 250 -16.32 -0.51 7.10
C VAL A 250 -17.75 -0.89 7.45
N LEU A 251 -17.99 -1.42 8.66
CA LEU A 251 -19.33 -1.80 9.12
C LEU A 251 -20.26 -0.60 9.33
N GLY A 252 -19.72 0.61 9.48
CA GLY A 252 -20.48 1.86 9.62
C GLY A 252 -20.84 2.52 8.28
N LEU A 253 -20.36 2.00 7.15
CA LEU A 253 -20.67 2.57 5.83
C LEU A 253 -22.11 2.25 5.41
N PRO A 254 -22.79 3.17 4.69
CA PRO A 254 -24.14 2.93 4.18
C PRO A 254 -24.14 1.98 2.97
N ASN A 255 -25.22 1.20 2.83
CA ASN A 255 -25.48 0.33 1.66
C ASN A 255 -24.36 -0.68 1.38
N ILE A 256 -23.81 -1.31 2.42
CA ILE A 256 -22.73 -2.31 2.32
C ILE A 256 -23.23 -3.75 2.21
N GLU A 257 -24.53 -3.97 2.31
CA GLU A 257 -25.18 -5.27 2.20
C GLU A 257 -24.95 -5.89 0.81
N ASN A 258 -24.76 -7.21 0.74
CA ASN A 258 -24.50 -7.96 -0.50
C ASN A 258 -23.30 -7.47 -1.34
N ARG A 259 -22.35 -6.73 -0.74
CA ARG A 259 -21.11 -6.33 -1.44
C ARG A 259 -19.98 -7.34 -1.33
N GLY A 260 -20.09 -8.35 -0.45
CA GLY A 260 -19.08 -9.41 -0.33
C GLY A 260 -17.71 -8.86 0.10
N LEU A 261 -17.70 -7.88 1.01
CA LEU A 261 -16.50 -7.09 1.36
C LEU A 261 -15.40 -7.90 2.06
N PHE A 262 -15.75 -9.00 2.72
CA PHE A 262 -14.81 -9.85 3.44
C PHE A 262 -14.84 -11.27 2.88
N GLU A 263 -13.69 -11.78 2.47
CA GLU A 263 -13.56 -13.15 1.99
C GLU A 263 -13.67 -14.15 3.16
N GLY A 264 -14.46 -15.21 2.98
CA GLY A 264 -14.81 -16.16 4.05
C GLY A 264 -13.61 -16.76 4.78
N HIS A 265 -12.54 -17.12 4.07
CA HIS A 265 -11.34 -17.72 4.68
C HIS A 265 -10.56 -16.75 5.59
N LYS A 266 -10.81 -15.43 5.51
CA LYS A 266 -10.15 -14.41 6.35
C LYS A 266 -10.91 -14.09 7.63
N VAL A 267 -12.18 -14.46 7.67
CA VAL A 267 -13.10 -14.17 8.79
C VAL A 267 -12.53 -14.68 10.10
N TRP A 268 -11.96 -15.89 10.10
CA TRP A 268 -11.33 -16.47 11.29
C TRP A 268 -10.18 -15.60 11.81
N HIS A 269 -9.28 -15.14 10.93
CA HIS A 269 -8.15 -14.30 11.32
C HIS A 269 -8.59 -12.94 11.88
N ILE A 270 -9.63 -12.32 11.30
CA ILE A 270 -10.20 -11.07 11.81
C ILE A 270 -10.73 -11.27 13.24
N LEU A 271 -11.46 -12.37 13.49
CA LEU A 271 -11.94 -12.70 14.84
C LEU A 271 -10.79 -12.94 15.83
N GLN A 272 -9.70 -13.57 15.40
CA GLN A 272 -8.51 -13.81 16.22
C GLN A 272 -7.78 -12.51 16.60
N ILE A 273 -7.56 -11.62 15.64
CA ILE A 273 -6.90 -10.33 15.87
C ILE A 273 -7.73 -9.49 16.84
N LEU A 274 -9.05 -9.44 16.62
CA LEU A 274 -9.97 -8.74 17.48
C LEU A 274 -10.31 -9.52 18.76
N SER A 275 -9.49 -10.45 19.23
CA SER A 275 -9.79 -11.23 20.44
C SER A 275 -9.84 -10.38 21.71
N GLY A 276 -10.55 -10.88 22.74
CA GLY A 276 -10.69 -10.23 24.04
C GLY A 276 -11.99 -9.46 24.24
N ASP A 277 -12.38 -9.25 25.49
CA ASP A 277 -13.73 -8.76 25.84
C ASP A 277 -14.04 -7.37 25.28
N ARG A 278 -13.04 -6.48 25.21
CA ARG A 278 -13.20 -5.10 24.72
C ARG A 278 -13.71 -4.99 23.29
N TYR A 279 -13.50 -6.01 22.45
CA TYR A 279 -13.92 -6.01 21.04
C TYR A 279 -15.11 -6.94 20.78
N ARG A 280 -15.71 -7.51 21.83
CA ARG A 280 -16.81 -8.49 21.70
C ARG A 280 -17.97 -7.96 20.87
N GLU A 281 -18.38 -6.72 21.12
CA GLU A 281 -19.45 -6.05 20.37
C GLU A 281 -19.09 -5.86 18.89
N LEU A 282 -17.85 -5.46 18.60
CA LEU A 282 -17.38 -5.32 17.22
C LEU A 282 -17.33 -6.68 16.51
N ARG A 283 -16.85 -7.73 17.18
CA ARG A 283 -16.86 -9.11 16.63
C ARG A 283 -18.29 -9.60 16.36
N HIS A 284 -19.25 -9.28 17.24
CA HIS A 284 -20.65 -9.65 17.05
C HIS A 284 -21.26 -8.98 15.82
N ARG A 285 -21.11 -7.65 15.69
CA ARG A 285 -21.55 -6.91 14.49
C ARG A 285 -20.88 -7.44 13.22
N PHE A 286 -19.57 -7.69 13.28
CA PHE A 286 -18.82 -8.26 12.15
C PHE A 286 -19.35 -9.64 11.75
N ALA A 287 -19.58 -10.54 12.71
CA ALA A 287 -20.14 -11.87 12.47
C ALA A 287 -21.53 -11.79 11.83
N ARG A 288 -22.39 -10.90 12.32
CA ARG A 288 -23.72 -10.66 11.72
C ARG A 288 -23.60 -10.17 10.27
N TYR A 289 -22.75 -9.18 10.00
CA TYR A 289 -22.53 -8.67 8.64
C TYR A 289 -22.12 -9.78 7.67
N VAL A 290 -21.10 -10.56 8.04
CA VAL A 290 -20.54 -11.61 7.19
C VAL A 290 -21.54 -12.73 6.92
N VAL A 291 -22.33 -13.14 7.92
CA VAL A 291 -23.21 -14.30 7.83
C VAL A 291 -24.61 -13.96 7.34
N LEU A 292 -25.16 -12.82 7.73
CA LEU A 292 -26.57 -12.47 7.51
C LEU A 292 -26.79 -11.46 6.38
N GLU A 293 -25.86 -10.52 6.17
CA GLU A 293 -26.07 -9.40 5.24
C GLU A 293 -25.54 -9.66 3.82
N ASN A 294 -24.82 -10.76 3.61
CA ASN A 294 -24.41 -11.23 2.31
C ASN A 294 -25.19 -12.50 1.94
N THR A 295 -26.25 -12.32 1.14
CA THR A 295 -27.20 -13.39 0.80
C THR A 295 -27.09 -13.89 -0.65
N GLU A 296 -26.36 -13.18 -1.51
CA GLU A 296 -26.08 -13.62 -2.88
C GLU A 296 -25.17 -14.85 -2.90
N GLU A 297 -25.44 -15.80 -3.80
CA GLU A 297 -24.84 -17.15 -3.83
C GLU A 297 -23.30 -17.17 -3.81
N PHE A 298 -22.65 -16.18 -4.43
CA PHE A 298 -21.18 -16.09 -4.51
C PHE A 298 -20.56 -15.12 -3.50
N LYS A 299 -21.37 -14.44 -2.69
CA LYS A 299 -20.92 -13.45 -1.72
C LYS A 299 -21.22 -13.84 -0.28
N CYS A 300 -22.09 -14.83 -0.08
CA CYS A 300 -22.45 -15.30 1.24
C CYS A 300 -21.31 -16.06 1.92
N PHE A 301 -21.22 -15.93 3.24
CA PHE A 301 -20.31 -16.74 4.02
C PHE A 301 -20.66 -18.22 3.88
N SER A 302 -19.66 -19.02 3.50
CA SER A 302 -19.81 -20.45 3.28
C SER A 302 -18.73 -21.21 4.04
N VAL A 303 -19.10 -22.33 4.64
CA VAL A 303 -18.15 -23.26 5.26
C VAL A 303 -17.73 -24.30 4.23
N TYR A 304 -16.46 -24.25 3.84
CA TYR A 304 -15.88 -25.14 2.82
C TYR A 304 -14.45 -25.58 3.10
N ASP A 305 -13.76 -24.92 4.03
CA ASP A 305 -12.41 -25.26 4.48
C ASP A 305 -12.29 -25.18 6.01
N ARG A 306 -11.09 -25.45 6.52
CA ARG A 306 -10.85 -25.50 7.97
C ARG A 306 -10.97 -24.13 8.64
N ASP A 307 -10.60 -23.05 7.95
CA ASP A 307 -10.61 -21.72 8.56
C ASP A 307 -12.04 -21.16 8.60
N THR A 308 -12.83 -21.37 7.55
CA THR A 308 -14.26 -21.07 7.54
C THR A 308 -15.05 -21.92 8.54
N GLU A 309 -14.68 -23.19 8.74
CA GLU A 309 -15.26 -24.04 9.80
C GLU A 309 -14.94 -23.50 11.20
N ARG A 310 -13.67 -23.17 11.46
CA ARG A 310 -13.24 -22.55 12.73
C ARG A 310 -13.94 -21.23 13.01
N ALA A 311 -14.09 -20.38 11.99
CA ALA A 311 -14.80 -19.11 12.13
C ALA A 311 -16.26 -19.36 12.56
N ALA A 312 -16.95 -20.29 11.89
CA ALA A 312 -18.34 -20.62 12.21
C ALA A 312 -18.50 -21.19 13.62
N GLU A 313 -17.62 -22.10 14.03
CA GLU A 313 -17.62 -22.68 15.38
C GLU A 313 -17.33 -21.63 16.46
N ALA A 314 -16.38 -20.73 16.21
CA ALA A 314 -16.06 -19.65 17.14
C ALA A 314 -17.22 -18.67 17.31
N MET A 315 -17.87 -18.27 16.21
CA MET A 315 -19.06 -17.42 16.26
C MET A 315 -20.20 -18.07 17.04
N LEU A 316 -20.45 -19.37 16.82
CA LEU A 316 -21.46 -20.13 17.57
C LEU A 316 -21.14 -20.20 19.06
N SER A 317 -19.88 -20.48 19.40
CA SER A 317 -19.44 -20.56 20.79
C SER A 317 -19.56 -19.22 21.51
N GLU A 318 -19.25 -18.12 20.84
CA GLU A 318 -19.20 -16.79 21.46
C GLU A 318 -20.56 -16.08 21.49
N PHE A 319 -21.36 -16.27 20.44
CA PHE A 319 -22.62 -15.55 20.19
C PHE A 319 -23.84 -16.48 20.16
N GLY A 320 -23.79 -17.63 20.85
CA GLY A 320 -24.87 -18.62 20.87
C GLY A 320 -26.23 -18.13 21.40
N THR A 321 -26.29 -16.93 21.98
CA THR A 321 -27.54 -16.26 22.38
C THR A 321 -28.22 -15.51 21.24
N ASP A 322 -27.51 -15.21 20.14
CA ASP A 322 -28.07 -14.63 18.92
C ASP A 322 -28.70 -15.74 18.08
N THR A 323 -30.02 -15.92 18.22
CA THR A 323 -30.76 -17.05 17.64
C THR A 323 -30.78 -17.04 16.11
N GLU A 324 -30.82 -15.85 15.50
CA GLU A 324 -30.81 -15.68 14.05
C GLU A 324 -29.45 -16.09 13.48
N LEU A 325 -28.37 -15.51 14.02
CA LEU A 325 -27.00 -15.84 13.62
C LEU A 325 -26.71 -17.33 13.83
N THR A 326 -27.09 -17.86 14.99
CA THR A 326 -26.88 -19.26 15.37
C THR A 326 -27.59 -20.22 14.42
N SER A 327 -28.84 -19.94 14.05
CA SER A 327 -29.62 -20.78 13.13
C SER A 327 -28.95 -20.89 11.75
N VAL A 328 -28.48 -19.76 11.21
CA VAL A 328 -27.81 -19.74 9.91
C VAL A 328 -26.47 -20.49 9.96
N LEU A 329 -25.65 -20.25 10.99
CA LEU A 329 -24.37 -20.94 11.17
C LEU A 329 -24.53 -22.46 11.32
N GLN A 330 -25.50 -22.92 12.10
CA GLN A 330 -25.79 -24.35 12.26
C GLN A 330 -26.19 -25.01 10.92
N ASN A 331 -26.98 -24.30 10.09
CA ASN A 331 -27.35 -24.77 8.76
C ASN A 331 -26.12 -24.85 7.84
N LEU A 332 -25.26 -23.82 7.83
CA LEU A 332 -24.03 -23.81 7.03
C LEU A 332 -23.08 -24.96 7.41
N LEU A 333 -22.87 -25.21 8.70
CA LEU A 333 -22.07 -26.33 9.19
C LEU A 333 -22.67 -27.69 8.82
N SER A 334 -24.00 -27.83 8.90
CA SER A 334 -24.70 -29.07 8.52
C SER A 334 -24.53 -29.36 7.03
N LYS A 335 -24.71 -28.35 6.18
CA LYS A 335 -24.47 -28.44 4.73
C LYS A 335 -23.01 -28.78 4.41
N ALA A 336 -22.04 -28.22 5.14
CA ALA A 336 -20.62 -28.54 4.96
C ALA A 336 -20.31 -30.01 5.30
N LYS A 337 -20.89 -30.53 6.38
CA LYS A 337 -20.76 -31.95 6.77
C LYS A 337 -21.36 -32.88 5.72
N GLU A 338 -22.52 -32.54 5.16
CA GLU A 338 -23.15 -33.31 4.08
C GLU A 338 -22.29 -33.32 2.81
N ARG A 339 -21.76 -32.17 2.39
CA ARG A 339 -20.85 -32.05 1.24
C ARG A 339 -19.61 -32.92 1.43
N SER A 340 -18.97 -32.82 2.60
CA SER A 340 -17.78 -33.61 2.93
C SER A 340 -18.02 -35.13 2.87
N ARG A 341 -19.20 -35.59 3.32
CA ARG A 341 -19.59 -37.01 3.22
C ARG A 341 -19.80 -37.46 1.77
N LYS A 342 -20.45 -36.62 0.95
CA LYS A 342 -20.65 -36.91 -0.49
C LYS A 342 -19.31 -37.00 -1.23
N ASP A 343 -18.41 -36.06 -0.98
CA ASP A 343 -17.09 -36.03 -1.62
C ASP A 343 -16.21 -37.21 -1.20
N ALA A 344 -16.23 -37.59 0.08
CA ALA A 344 -15.54 -38.78 0.57
C ALA A 344 -16.07 -40.06 -0.11
N GLY A 345 -17.40 -40.18 -0.26
CA GLY A 345 -18.04 -41.28 -0.98
C GLY A 345 -17.64 -41.34 -2.46
N ALA A 346 -17.65 -40.19 -3.15
CA ALA A 346 -17.24 -40.09 -4.54
C ALA A 346 -15.76 -40.46 -4.75
N ARG A 347 -14.87 -39.96 -3.88
CA ARG A 347 -13.43 -40.30 -3.91
C ARG A 347 -13.18 -41.79 -3.64
N ALA A 348 -13.92 -42.40 -2.71
CA ALA A 348 -13.82 -43.83 -2.43
C ALA A 348 -14.29 -44.68 -3.62
N GLN A 349 -15.40 -44.30 -4.27
CA GLN A 349 -15.87 -44.96 -5.49
C GLN A 349 -14.88 -44.83 -6.65
N GLN A 350 -14.27 -43.65 -6.82
CA GLN A 350 -13.30 -43.42 -7.88
C GLN A 350 -12.01 -44.23 -7.63
N LYS A 351 -11.50 -44.26 -6.39
CA LYS A 351 -10.37 -45.15 -6.03
C LYS A 351 -10.68 -46.62 -6.31
N SER A 352 -11.88 -47.09 -5.95
CA SER A 352 -12.30 -48.47 -6.21
C SER A 352 -12.36 -48.77 -7.72
N LYS A 353 -12.91 -47.86 -8.54
CA LYS A 353 -12.91 -47.99 -10.01
C LYS A 353 -11.50 -48.02 -10.58
N THR A 354 -10.62 -47.12 -10.15
CA THR A 354 -9.22 -47.08 -10.61
C THR A 354 -8.46 -48.36 -10.22
N GLN A 355 -8.66 -48.86 -8.99
CA GLN A 355 -8.04 -50.11 -8.53
C GLN A 355 -8.56 -51.32 -9.32
N ASN A 356 -9.86 -51.37 -9.63
CA ASN A 356 -10.43 -52.44 -10.44
C ASN A 356 -9.88 -52.45 -11.88
N VAL A 357 -9.66 -51.28 -12.48
CA VAL A 357 -9.03 -51.18 -13.81
C VAL A 357 -7.57 -51.63 -13.76
N LEU A 358 -6.80 -51.20 -12.75
CA LEU A 358 -5.42 -51.63 -12.54
C LEU A 358 -5.30 -53.15 -12.33
N ASN A 359 -6.22 -53.74 -11.56
CA ASN A 359 -6.25 -55.18 -11.32
C ASN A 359 -6.69 -56.00 -12.56
N GLN A 360 -7.28 -55.37 -13.58
CA GLN A 360 -7.62 -56.01 -14.86
C GLN A 360 -6.51 -55.89 -15.91
N MET A 361 -5.47 -55.09 -15.64
CA MET A 361 -4.31 -54.90 -16.52
C MET A 361 -3.09 -55.76 -16.15
N VAL A 362 -3.17 -56.50 -15.05
CA VAL A 362 -2.20 -57.53 -14.60
C VAL A 362 -2.83 -58.89 -14.88
#